data_AF-D3RX44-F1
#
_entry.id   AF-D3RX44-F1
#
_cell.length_a   1.000
_cell.length_b   1.000
_cell.length_c   1.000
_cell.angle_alpha   90.00
_cell.angle_beta   90.00
_cell.angle_gamma   90.00
#
_symmetry.space_group_name_H-M   'P 1'
#
loop_
_entity.id
_entity.type
_entity.pdbx_description
1 polymer ?
#
loop_
_entity_poly.entity_id
_entity_poly.type
_entity_poly.pdbx_seq_one_letter_code
_entity_poly.pdbx_strand_id
1 'polypeptide(L)'
;MKIIRCPSCGEEIELKDLYEGMEVNCSLCGITLLYEEGKFILLDTNEEFDPEDLQEDFEEEEEFEEEEFEEEEEEYDYDYDEY
;
A
#
# COMPACT_ATOMS: atom_id res chain seq x y z
N MET A 1 9.74 8.53 -15.48
CA MET A 1 8.56 7.67 -15.66
C MET A 1 8.04 7.39 -14.28
N LYS A 2 6.76 7.66 -14.04
CA LYS A 2 6.08 7.32 -12.79
C LYS A 2 5.20 6.11 -13.03
N ILE A 3 5.09 5.22 -12.06
CA ILE A 3 4.18 4.07 -12.12
C ILE A 3 3.24 4.24 -10.93
N ILE A 4 1.94 4.16 -11.18
CA ILE A 4 0.92 4.16 -10.13
C ILE A 4 0.11 2.88 -10.21
N ARG A 5 -0.42 2.40 -9.08
CA ARG A 5 -1.38 1.29 -9.07
C ARG A 5 -2.81 1.81 -9.19
N CYS A 6 -3.59 1.12 -10.00
CA CYS A 6 -5.02 1.38 -10.12
C CYS A 6 -5.72 1.06 -8.79
N PRO A 7 -6.40 2.02 -8.12
CA PRO A 7 -7.05 1.77 -6.83
C PRO A 7 -8.22 0.77 -6.93
N SER A 8 -8.80 0.59 -8.12
CA SER A 8 -9.93 -0.32 -8.33
C SER A 8 -9.53 -1.79 -8.59
N CYS A 9 -8.44 -2.06 -9.32
CA CYS A 9 -8.07 -3.42 -9.75
C CYS A 9 -6.63 -3.82 -9.40
N GLY A 10 -5.79 -2.89 -8.95
CA GLY A 10 -4.39 -3.11 -8.61
C GLY A 10 -3.42 -3.12 -9.80
N GLU A 11 -3.89 -2.93 -11.04
CA GLU A 11 -3.04 -2.91 -12.24
C GLU A 11 -2.07 -1.72 -12.23
N GLU A 12 -0.84 -1.94 -12.67
CA GLU A 12 0.17 -0.89 -12.82
C GLU A 12 -0.12 0.00 -14.04
N ILE A 13 -0.06 1.31 -13.85
CA ILE A 13 -0.29 2.32 -14.87
C ILE A 13 0.98 3.15 -15.02
N GLU A 14 1.62 3.02 -16.18
CA GLU A 14 2.81 3.79 -16.54
C GLU A 14 2.43 5.20 -17.00
N LEU A 15 2.86 6.20 -16.24
CA LEU A 15 2.70 7.61 -16.55
C LEU A 15 4.00 8.18 -17.13
N LYS A 16 3.92 8.67 -18.37
CA LYS A 16 5.03 9.35 -19.04
C LYS A 16 5.33 10.70 -18.40
N ASP A 17 4.27 11.45 -18.11
CA ASP A 17 4.28 12.77 -17.49
C ASP A 17 3.06 12.88 -16.56
N LEU A 18 3.13 13.77 -15.57
CA LEU A 18 2.04 14.05 -14.63
C LEU A 18 1.85 15.57 -14.56
N TYR A 19 0.65 16.05 -14.85
CA TYR A 19 0.29 17.47 -14.82
C TYR A 19 -1.17 17.65 -14.39
N GLU A 20 -1.51 18.82 -13.85
CA GLU A 20 -2.88 19.09 -13.41
C GLU A 20 -3.89 19.07 -14.55
N GLY A 21 -5.06 18.47 -14.30
CA GLY A 21 -6.09 18.21 -15.28
C GLY A 21 -5.81 16.98 -16.17
N MET A 22 -4.82 16.15 -15.81
CA MET A 22 -4.51 14.93 -16.57
C MET A 22 -5.51 13.82 -16.24
N GLU A 23 -6.13 13.24 -17.28
CA GLU A 23 -6.96 12.05 -17.16
C GLU A 23 -6.11 10.80 -17.41
N VAL A 24 -6.13 9.89 -16.43
CA VAL A 24 -5.45 8.60 -16.45
C VAL A 24 -6.48 7.49 -16.55
N ASN A 25 -6.44 6.69 -17.61
CA ASN A 25 -7.35 5.58 -17.79
C ASN A 25 -6.65 4.24 -17.53
N CYS A 26 -7.27 3.38 -16.71
CA CYS A 26 -6.78 2.02 -16.50
C CYS A 26 -7.21 1.12 -17.67
N SER A 27 -6.26 0.50 -18.37
CA SER A 27 -6.57 -0.38 -19.50
C SER A 27 -7.19 -1.72 -19.10
N LEU A 28 -7.07 -2.13 -17.83
CA LEU A 28 -7.60 -3.42 -17.34
C LEU A 28 -9.08 -3.33 -16.94
N CYS A 29 -9.44 -2.41 -16.04
CA CYS A 29 -10.82 -2.26 -15.55
C CYS A 29 -11.58 -1.10 -16.20
N GLY A 30 -10.90 -0.21 -16.94
CA GLY A 30 -11.52 0.89 -17.68
C GLY A 30 -11.84 2.14 -16.87
N ILE A 31 -11.46 2.20 -15.58
CA ILE A 31 -11.70 3.38 -14.75
C ILE A 31 -10.92 4.59 -15.25
N THR A 32 -11.42 5.79 -14.92
CA THR A 32 -10.73 7.05 -15.22
C THR A 32 -10.46 7.83 -13.94
N LEU A 33 -9.19 8.16 -13.73
CA LEU A 33 -8.69 8.99 -12.65
C LEU A 33 -8.37 10.38 -13.23
N LEU A 34 -8.67 11.45 -12.50
CA LEU A 34 -8.29 12.82 -12.83
C LEU A 34 -7.23 13.29 -11.83
N TYR A 35 -6.10 13.78 -12.31
CA TYR A 35 -5.09 14.40 -11.45
C TYR A 35 -5.36 15.89 -11.27
N GLU A 36 -5.80 16.31 -10.10
CA GLU A 36 -6.17 17.70 -9.78
C GLU A 36 -5.80 18.04 -8.33
N GLU A 37 -5.33 19.26 -8.09
CA GLU A 37 -4.89 19.73 -6.76
C GLU A 37 -3.83 18.83 -6.09
N GLY A 38 -3.02 18.15 -6.90
CA GLY A 38 -1.99 17.22 -6.42
C GLY A 38 -2.50 15.83 -6.06
N LYS A 39 -3.77 15.50 -6.32
CA LYS A 39 -4.40 14.21 -6.00
C LYS A 39 -5.00 13.53 -7.21
N PHE A 40 -5.20 12.22 -7.13
CA PHE A 40 -5.97 11.45 -8.10
C PHE A 40 -7.42 11.32 -7.65
N ILE A 41 -8.36 11.75 -8.48
CA ILE A 41 -9.79 11.68 -8.22
C ILE A 41 -10.40 10.61 -9.13
N LEU A 42 -11.02 9.59 -8.54
CA LEU A 42 -11.75 8.58 -9.29
C LEU A 42 -13.09 9.16 -9.77
N LEU A 43 -13.26 9.31 -11.07
CA LEU A 43 -14.45 9.95 -11.63
C LEU A 43 -15.74 9.14 -11.44
N ASP A 44 -15.64 7.83 -11.21
CA ASP A 44 -16.78 6.96 -10.95
C ASP A 44 -17.37 7.13 -9.53
N THR A 45 -16.53 7.30 -8.52
CA THR A 45 -16.94 7.33 -7.10
C THR A 45 -16.68 8.66 -6.40
N ASN A 46 -15.97 9.58 -7.06
CA ASN A 46 -15.45 10.82 -6.47
C ASN A 46 -14.49 10.60 -5.28
N GLU A 47 -13.86 9.43 -5.18
CA GLU A 47 -12.83 9.18 -4.18
C GLU A 47 -11.51 9.84 -4.58
N GLU A 48 -10.85 10.45 -3.60
CA GLU A 48 -9.55 11.12 -3.74
C GLU A 48 -8.45 10.21 -3.20
N PHE A 49 -7.34 10.13 -3.92
CA PHE A 49 -6.17 9.33 -3.59
C PHE A 49 -4.92 10.18 -3.72
N ASP A 50 -4.04 10.15 -2.72
CA ASP A 50 -2.76 10.83 -2.82
C ASP A 50 -1.83 10.04 -3.77
N PRO A 51 -1.02 10.74 -4.59
CA PRO A 51 -0.12 10.11 -5.55
C PRO A 51 0.97 9.29 -4.87
N GLU A 52 1.29 9.57 -3.61
CA GLU A 52 2.26 8.81 -2.80
C GLU A 52 1.68 7.44 -2.42
N ASP A 53 0.41 7.36 -1.99
CA ASP A 53 -0.26 6.08 -1.67
C ASP A 53 -0.41 5.15 -2.88
N LEU A 54 -0.52 5.72 -4.09
CA LEU A 54 -0.66 4.96 -5.33
C LEU A 54 0.68 4.63 -5.98
N GLN A 55 1.76 5.31 -5.60
CA GLN A 55 3.09 4.98 -6.09
C GLN A 55 3.56 3.70 -5.40
N GLU A 56 4.05 2.76 -6.22
CA GLU A 56 4.74 1.61 -5.68
C GLU A 56 6.13 2.09 -5.27
N ASP A 57 6.29 2.34 -3.96
CA ASP A 57 7.51 2.87 -3.40
C ASP A 57 8.67 1.92 -3.67
N PHE A 58 9.66 2.40 -4.43
CA PHE A 58 10.92 1.69 -4.66
C PHE A 58 11.95 2.03 -3.57
N GLU A 59 11.59 2.80 -2.55
CA GLU A 59 12.49 3.17 -1.45
C GLU A 59 12.40 2.14 -0.31
N GLU A 60 13.33 1.17 -0.39
CA GLU A 60 14.20 0.70 0.70
C GLU A 60 13.53 0.38 2.07
N GLU A 61 13.45 -0.93 2.38
CA GLU A 61 13.40 -1.54 3.73
C GLU A 61 13.40 -0.54 4.91
N GLU A 62 12.24 -0.03 5.34
CA GLU A 62 12.14 0.51 6.70
C GLU A 62 12.17 -0.69 7.67
N GLU A 63 13.32 -0.80 8.35
CA GLU A 63 13.60 -1.66 9.49
C GLU A 63 12.35 -1.87 10.36
N PHE A 64 11.79 -3.07 10.30
CA PHE A 64 10.92 -3.58 11.36
C PHE A 64 11.73 -3.55 12.66
N GLU A 65 11.38 -2.65 13.59
CA GLU A 65 11.86 -2.73 14.97
C GLU A 65 11.53 -4.13 15.52
N GLU A 66 12.57 -4.91 15.81
CA GLU A 66 12.46 -6.19 16.52
C GLU A 66 11.85 -5.92 17.91
N GLU A 67 10.55 -6.21 18.09
CA GLU A 67 9.95 -6.29 19.42
C GLU A 67 10.69 -7.39 20.21
N GLU A 68 11.46 -6.94 21.21
CA GLU A 68 12.21 -7.74 22.17
C GLU A 68 11.29 -8.79 22.80
N PHE A 69 11.45 -10.05 22.40
CA PHE A 69 10.73 -11.20 22.91
C PHE A 69 11.13 -11.43 24.37
N GLU A 70 10.34 -10.92 25.32
CA GLU A 70 10.47 -11.28 26.74
C GLU A 70 10.15 -12.77 26.91
N GLU A 71 11.23 -13.56 26.98
CA GLU A 71 11.25 -14.99 27.29
C GLU A 71 10.79 -15.20 28.74
N GLU A 72 9.49 -15.44 28.94
CA GLU A 72 8.99 -15.93 30.23
C GLU A 72 9.27 -17.44 30.32
N GLU A 73 10.42 -17.79 30.91
CA GLU A 73 10.79 -19.16 31.28
C GLU A 73 9.75 -19.76 32.25
N GLU A 74 8.74 -20.47 31.73
CA GLU A 74 7.91 -21.37 32.56
C GLU A 74 8.72 -22.63 32.94
N GLU A 75 9.40 -22.54 34.09
CA GLU A 75 10.03 -23.66 34.81
C GLU A 75 9.00 -24.76 35.10
N TYR A 76 8.99 -25.81 34.28
CA TYR A 76 8.21 -27.04 34.52
C TYR A 76 8.77 -27.79 35.73
N ASP A 77 8.22 -27.55 36.92
CA ASP A 77 8.47 -28.41 38.09
C ASP A 77 7.61 -29.68 37.99
N TYR A 78 8.27 -30.75 37.57
CA TYR A 78 7.70 -32.08 37.38
C TYR A 78 7.65 -32.83 38.72
N ASP A 79 6.67 -32.54 39.58
CA ASP A 79 6.48 -33.35 40.80
C ASP A 79 5.51 -34.51 40.50
N TYR A 80 6.12 -35.65 40.15
CA TYR A 80 5.49 -36.96 40.11
C TYR A 80 5.66 -37.61 41.47
N ASP A 81 4.60 -37.68 42.29
CA ASP A 81 4.43 -38.57 43.44
C ASP A 81 2.95 -38.45 43.91
N GLU A 82 2.17 -39.44 44.33
CA GLU A 82 2.23 -40.90 44.46
C GLU A 82 0.79 -41.35 44.81
N TYR A 83 0.27 -42.40 44.17
CA TYR A 83 -0.86 -43.29 44.54
C TYR A 83 -2.19 -42.74 45.12
#